data_AF-R1D924-F1
#
_entry.id   AF-R1D924-F1
#
_cell.length_a   1.000
_cell.length_b   1.000
_cell.length_c   1.000
_cell.angle_alpha   90.00
_cell.angle_beta   90.00
_cell.angle_gamma   90.00
#
_symmetry.space_group_name_H-M   'P 1'
#
loop_
_entity.id
_entity.type
_entity.pdbx_description
1 polymer ?
#
loop_
_entity_poly.entity_id
_entity_poly.type
_entity_poly.pdbx_seq_one_letter_code
_entity_poly.pdbx_strand_id
1 'polypeptide(L)'
;MVSLSSETTDAALVRTVAGVLAETGPARTAALKLRLRERGRPIPGLLRLLRRHSTTFSVERGVVSLCDAGVRVARLADAAPPLMRLQKLALSDRMGGGALPPPSAVREVILVDMDNKAFMLEACAAYAARDGFDACGTLVLGFCATTHNPRLSAAAAGELTALSDAGWLRLLTPVRDTANAADFVLAFWVGWLHGQLPPGARFALLSTDIHLDATVIDLLCSQGRDAVSNPDWLRPSL
;
A
#
# COMPACT_ATOMS: atom_id res chain seq x y z
N MET A 1 -19.35 -12.29 6.66
CA MET A 1 -18.41 -13.10 5.85
C MET A 1 -18.85 -13.00 4.39
N VAL A 2 -18.28 -12.07 3.62
CA VAL A 2 -18.69 -11.85 2.22
C VAL A 2 -17.94 -12.84 1.34
N SER A 3 -18.64 -13.86 0.85
CA SER A 3 -18.12 -14.78 -0.15
C SER A 3 -18.21 -14.09 -1.52
N LEU A 4 -17.09 -13.58 -2.02
CA LEU A 4 -16.96 -13.26 -3.44
C LEU A 4 -17.23 -14.56 -4.22
N SER A 5 -18.08 -14.51 -5.25
CA SER A 5 -18.40 -15.70 -6.04
C SER A 5 -17.10 -16.31 -6.58
N SER A 6 -16.96 -17.63 -6.51
CA SER A 6 -15.76 -18.33 -6.98
C SER A 6 -15.41 -18.01 -8.44
N GLU A 7 -16.42 -17.67 -9.25
CA GLU A 7 -16.27 -17.28 -10.65
C GLU A 7 -15.65 -15.89 -10.86
N THR A 8 -15.94 -14.92 -10.00
CA THR A 8 -15.31 -13.57 -10.09
C THR A 8 -13.84 -13.61 -9.65
N THR A 9 -13.49 -14.54 -8.76
CA THR A 9 -12.12 -14.74 -8.29
C THR A 9 -11.27 -15.46 -9.34
N ASP A 10 -11.75 -16.56 -9.93
CA ASP A 10 -10.99 -17.32 -10.93
C ASP A 10 -10.70 -16.48 -12.19
N ALA A 11 -11.68 -15.73 -12.71
CA ALA A 11 -11.47 -14.88 -13.88
C ALA A 11 -10.45 -13.75 -13.63
N ALA A 12 -10.48 -13.13 -12.45
CA ALA A 12 -9.51 -12.11 -12.07
C ALA A 12 -8.09 -12.69 -11.92
N LEU A 13 -7.97 -13.89 -11.37
CA LEU A 13 -6.68 -14.58 -11.22
C LEU A 13 -6.12 -15.01 -12.58
N VAL A 14 -6.94 -15.53 -13.48
CA VAL A 14 -6.55 -15.84 -14.87
C VAL A 14 -6.02 -14.60 -15.58
N ARG A 15 -6.74 -13.47 -15.50
CA ARG A 15 -6.25 -12.19 -16.08
C ARG A 15 -4.93 -11.76 -15.48
N THR A 16 -4.76 -11.90 -14.17
CA THR A 16 -3.54 -11.52 -13.46
C THR A 16 -2.34 -12.36 -13.93
N VAL A 17 -2.51 -13.67 -14.02
CA VAL A 17 -1.44 -14.56 -14.52
C VAL A 17 -1.12 -14.25 -15.98
N ALA A 18 -2.14 -14.03 -16.81
CA ALA A 18 -1.94 -13.69 -18.21
C ALA A 18 -1.16 -12.39 -18.39
N GLY A 19 -1.49 -11.34 -17.62
CA GLY A 19 -0.74 -10.08 -17.64
C GLY A 19 0.73 -10.25 -17.24
N VAL A 20 1.03 -11.08 -16.24
CA VAL A 20 2.42 -11.36 -15.84
C VAL A 20 3.20 -12.08 -16.94
N LEU A 21 2.60 -13.08 -17.59
CA LEU A 21 3.25 -13.84 -18.65
C LEU A 21 3.39 -13.03 -19.95
N ALA A 22 2.46 -12.11 -20.22
CA ALA A 22 2.56 -11.18 -21.34
C ALA A 22 3.73 -10.19 -21.15
N GLU A 23 3.89 -9.64 -19.94
CA GLU A 23 4.98 -8.70 -19.61
C GLU A 23 6.35 -9.38 -19.64
N THR A 24 6.42 -10.64 -19.20
CA THR A 24 7.71 -11.26 -18.85
C THR A 24 8.07 -12.51 -19.64
N GLY A 25 7.20 -12.92 -20.56
CA GLY A 25 7.34 -14.16 -21.32
C GLY A 25 7.10 -15.42 -20.49
N PRO A 26 7.40 -16.60 -21.07
CA PRO A 26 7.26 -17.88 -20.39
C PRO A 26 8.06 -17.95 -19.08
N ALA A 27 7.44 -18.44 -18.02
CA ALA A 27 8.05 -18.45 -16.68
C ALA A 27 7.88 -19.81 -15.99
N ARG A 28 8.89 -20.23 -15.23
CA ARG A 28 8.76 -21.39 -14.33
C ARG A 28 7.67 -21.12 -13.29
N THR A 29 6.92 -22.15 -12.90
CA THR A 29 5.82 -22.00 -11.93
C THR A 29 6.28 -21.37 -10.59
N ALA A 30 7.50 -21.66 -10.14
CA ALA A 30 8.07 -21.05 -8.94
C ALA A 30 8.30 -19.53 -9.09
N ALA A 31 8.86 -19.10 -10.23
CA ALA A 31 9.05 -17.68 -10.55
C ALA A 31 7.70 -16.96 -10.74
N LEU A 32 6.73 -17.64 -11.36
CA LEU A 32 5.38 -17.12 -11.53
C LEU A 32 4.68 -16.93 -10.17
N LYS A 33 4.78 -17.92 -9.27
CA LYS A 33 4.25 -17.79 -7.89
C LYS A 33 4.86 -16.61 -7.14
N LEU A 34 6.17 -16.42 -7.27
CA LEU A 34 6.87 -15.30 -6.65
C LEU A 34 6.32 -13.96 -7.19
N ARG A 35 6.20 -13.83 -8.51
CA ARG A 35 5.67 -12.61 -9.15
C ARG A 35 4.20 -12.34 -8.85
N LEU A 36 3.38 -13.39 -8.72
CA LEU A 36 1.97 -13.25 -8.32
C LEU A 36 1.85 -12.84 -6.85
N ARG A 37 2.71 -13.38 -5.98
CA ARG A 37 2.85 -12.92 -4.60
C ARG A 37 3.30 -11.46 -4.53
N GLU A 38 4.24 -11.04 -5.37
CA GLU A 38 4.65 -9.63 -5.51
C GLU A 38 3.50 -8.72 -5.98
N ARG A 39 2.48 -9.26 -6.65
CA ARG A 39 1.23 -8.57 -7.01
C ARG A 39 0.11 -8.74 -5.96
N GLY A 40 0.45 -9.17 -4.73
CA GLY A 40 -0.48 -9.27 -3.61
C GLY A 40 -1.47 -10.44 -3.70
N ARG A 41 -1.24 -11.41 -4.59
CA ARG A 41 -2.14 -12.57 -4.77
C ARG A 41 -1.38 -13.87 -4.55
N PRO A 42 -1.41 -14.47 -3.34
CA PRO A 42 -1.14 -15.90 -3.25
C PRO A 42 -2.23 -16.62 -4.02
N ILE A 43 -1.86 -17.50 -4.95
CA ILE A 43 -2.82 -18.36 -5.65
C ILE A 43 -2.66 -19.80 -5.14
N PRO A 44 -3.35 -20.18 -4.06
CA PRO A 44 -3.52 -21.57 -3.69
C PRO A 44 -4.01 -22.35 -4.91
N GLY A 45 -3.34 -23.45 -5.24
CA GLY A 45 -3.73 -24.25 -6.40
C GLY A 45 -3.47 -23.60 -7.76
N LEU A 46 -2.48 -22.69 -7.89
CA LEU A 46 -2.08 -22.09 -9.17
C LEU A 46 -1.97 -23.12 -10.32
N LEU A 47 -1.31 -24.26 -10.09
CA LEU A 47 -1.21 -25.30 -11.13
C LEU A 47 -2.57 -25.89 -11.52
N ARG A 48 -3.51 -25.99 -10.58
CA ARG A 48 -4.87 -26.44 -10.83
C ARG A 48 -5.64 -25.41 -11.65
N LEU A 49 -5.49 -24.12 -11.33
CA LEU A 49 -6.05 -22.99 -12.10
C LEU A 49 -5.51 -23.00 -13.53
N LEU A 50 -4.18 -23.05 -13.71
CA LEU A 50 -3.56 -23.04 -15.03
C LEU A 50 -4.00 -24.23 -15.90
N ARG A 51 -4.06 -25.42 -15.31
CA ARG A 51 -4.52 -26.62 -16.02
C ARG A 51 -6.01 -26.57 -16.37
N ARG A 52 -6.85 -25.96 -15.52
CA ARG A 52 -8.28 -25.75 -15.81
C ARG A 52 -8.50 -24.77 -16.96
N HIS A 53 -7.58 -23.83 -17.14
CA HIS A 53 -7.60 -22.84 -18.22
C HIS A 53 -6.55 -23.16 -19.31
N SER A 54 -6.47 -24.42 -19.74
CA SER A 54 -5.50 -24.90 -20.75
C SER A 54 -5.68 -24.27 -22.14
N THR A 55 -6.83 -23.66 -22.41
CA THR A 55 -7.05 -22.87 -23.64
C THR A 55 -6.35 -21.51 -23.59
N THR A 56 -5.97 -21.05 -22.40
CA THR A 56 -5.30 -19.76 -22.16
C THR A 56 -3.81 -19.95 -21.81
N PHE A 57 -3.48 -21.00 -21.06
CA PHE A 57 -2.11 -21.28 -20.60
C PHE A 57 -1.64 -22.66 -21.04
N SER A 58 -0.39 -22.75 -21.49
CA SER A 58 0.32 -24.03 -21.60
C SER A 58 1.24 -24.22 -20.39
N VAL A 59 1.34 -25.46 -19.90
CA VAL A 59 2.24 -25.83 -18.80
C VAL A 59 3.06 -27.05 -19.21
N GLU A 60 4.31 -26.81 -19.62
CA GLU A 60 5.24 -27.85 -20.06
C GLU A 60 6.47 -27.89 -19.19
N ARG A 61 6.77 -29.06 -18.59
CA ARG A 61 7.96 -29.26 -17.73
C ARG A 61 8.12 -28.18 -16.63
N GLY A 62 6.99 -27.68 -16.11
CA GLY A 62 6.96 -26.64 -15.08
C GLY A 62 7.18 -25.20 -15.57
N VAL A 63 7.28 -24.99 -16.89
CA VAL A 63 7.24 -23.67 -17.52
C VAL A 63 5.81 -23.38 -17.96
N VAL A 64 5.35 -22.16 -17.69
CA VAL A 64 4.01 -21.68 -18.02
C VAL A 64 4.14 -20.63 -19.12
N SER A 65 3.35 -20.75 -20.18
CA SER A 65 3.29 -19.78 -21.29
C SER A 65 1.83 -19.47 -21.66
N LEU A 66 1.62 -18.40 -22.42
CA LEU A 66 0.31 -18.07 -22.99
C LEU A 66 0.08 -18.84 -24.30
N CYS A 67 -1.12 -19.37 -24.49
CA CYS A 67 -1.57 -19.90 -25.77
C CYS A 67 -1.91 -18.74 -26.74
N ASP A 68 -1.73 -18.92 -28.05
CA ASP A 68 -1.94 -17.86 -29.06
C ASP A 68 -3.36 -17.25 -29.03
N ALA A 69 -4.39 -18.02 -28.66
CA ALA A 69 -5.75 -17.50 -28.47
C ALA A 69 -5.89 -16.59 -27.22
N GLY A 70 -5.00 -16.74 -26.23
CA GLY A 70 -4.90 -15.93 -25.02
C GLY A 70 -4.20 -14.57 -25.22
N VAL A 71 -3.58 -14.34 -26.38
CA VAL A 71 -2.98 -13.04 -26.74
C VAL A 71 -4.04 -11.93 -26.85
N ARG A 72 -5.30 -12.28 -27.15
CA ARG A 72 -6.43 -11.32 -27.10
C ARG A 72 -6.78 -10.87 -25.67
N VAL A 73 -6.52 -11.71 -24.66
CA VAL A 73 -6.65 -11.35 -23.24
C VAL A 73 -5.45 -10.51 -22.78
N ALA A 74 -4.26 -10.74 -23.36
CA ALA A 74 -3.09 -9.90 -23.15
C ALA A 74 -3.27 -8.47 -23.72
N ARG A 75 -4.01 -8.29 -24.82
CA ARG A 75 -4.37 -6.93 -25.31
C ARG A 75 -5.32 -6.14 -24.40
N LEU A 76 -6.03 -6.79 -23.48
CA LEU A 76 -6.75 -6.10 -22.41
C LEU A 76 -5.80 -5.66 -21.27
N ALA A 77 -4.56 -6.15 -21.25
CA ALA A 77 -3.51 -5.75 -20.30
C ALA A 77 -2.65 -4.57 -20.82
N ASP A 78 -2.80 -4.15 -22.07
CA ASP A 78 -2.11 -2.99 -22.68
C ASP A 78 -2.60 -1.62 -22.16
N ALA A 79 -3.51 -1.60 -21.17
CA ALA A 79 -4.05 -0.36 -20.61
C ALA A 79 -3.67 -0.10 -19.14
N ALA A 80 -2.82 -0.93 -18.52
CA ALA A 80 -2.34 -0.65 -17.16
C ALA A 80 -1.03 0.16 -17.23
N PRO A 81 -1.00 1.42 -16.75
CA PRO A 81 0.20 2.25 -16.82
C PRO A 81 1.37 1.60 -16.06
N PRO A 82 2.62 1.89 -16.44
CA PRO A 82 3.80 1.35 -15.77
C PRO A 82 3.77 1.75 -14.29
N LEU A 83 3.77 0.76 -13.41
CA LEU A 83 3.76 0.99 -11.97
C LEU A 83 5.17 1.28 -11.47
N MET A 84 5.32 2.30 -10.61
CA MET A 84 6.58 2.66 -9.98
C MET A 84 6.74 1.99 -8.61
N ARG A 85 7.97 1.60 -8.24
CA ARG A 85 8.26 1.03 -6.91
C ARG A 85 8.39 2.16 -5.89
N LEU A 86 7.74 2.04 -4.74
CA LEU A 86 7.82 3.01 -3.65
C LEU A 86 9.27 3.34 -3.26
N GLN A 87 10.16 2.35 -3.11
CA GLN A 87 11.57 2.59 -2.76
C GLN A 87 12.38 3.31 -3.84
N LYS A 88 11.88 3.39 -5.08
CA LYS A 88 12.50 4.23 -6.12
C LYS A 88 12.12 5.70 -5.98
N LEU A 89 11.06 5.98 -5.23
CA LEU A 89 10.70 7.34 -4.87
C LEU A 89 11.66 7.77 -3.76
N ALA A 90 12.37 8.88 -3.97
CA ALA A 90 13.29 9.45 -2.98
C ALA A 90 12.51 10.17 -1.86
N LEU A 91 11.50 9.49 -1.30
CA LEU A 91 10.65 10.05 -0.25
C LEU A 91 11.47 10.27 1.02
N SER A 92 11.18 11.34 1.73
CA SER A 92 11.88 11.67 2.95
C SER A 92 11.56 10.65 4.05
N ASP A 93 12.61 10.09 4.65
CA ASP A 93 12.56 9.10 5.72
C ASP A 93 12.87 9.70 7.11
N ARG A 94 13.03 11.03 7.19
CA ARG A 94 13.40 11.74 8.41
C ARG A 94 12.30 12.67 8.87
N MET A 95 12.05 12.64 10.18
CA MET A 95 11.23 13.63 10.86
C MET A 95 11.98 14.96 11.12
N GLY A 96 13.28 15.03 10.82
CA GLY A 96 14.09 16.25 10.94
C GLY A 96 14.88 16.56 9.67
N GLY A 97 15.19 17.85 9.43
CA GLY A 97 16.10 18.28 8.35
C GLY A 97 15.46 18.62 7.00
N GLY A 98 14.14 18.56 6.89
CA GLY A 98 13.33 19.17 5.82
C GLY A 98 12.04 19.68 6.47
N ALA A 99 11.51 20.82 6.03
CA ALA A 99 10.40 21.49 6.71
C ALA A 99 9.17 20.57 6.78
N LEU A 100 9.00 19.85 7.90
CA LEU A 100 7.67 19.40 8.29
C LEU A 100 6.76 20.64 8.32
N PRO A 101 5.47 20.48 8.03
CA PRO A 101 4.54 21.58 8.14
C PRO A 101 4.57 22.16 9.55
N PRO A 102 4.36 23.48 9.71
CA PRO A 102 4.24 24.07 11.03
C PRO A 102 3.10 23.37 11.78
N PRO A 103 3.26 23.04 13.08
CA PRO A 103 2.23 22.28 13.83
C PRO A 103 0.84 22.89 13.76
N SER A 104 0.73 24.21 13.68
CA SER A 104 -0.54 24.95 13.54
C SER A 104 -1.27 24.71 12.22
N ALA A 105 -0.59 24.25 11.18
CA ALA A 105 -1.20 23.92 9.89
C ALA A 105 -1.73 22.48 9.84
N VAL A 106 -1.26 21.60 10.73
CA VAL A 106 -1.66 20.19 10.76
C VAL A 106 -3.02 20.05 11.45
N ARG A 107 -4.03 19.64 10.69
CA ARG A 107 -5.40 19.37 11.16
C ARG A 107 -5.67 17.89 11.33
N GLU A 108 -4.97 17.06 10.57
CA GLU A 108 -5.10 15.60 10.59
C GLU A 108 -3.75 14.93 10.40
N VAL A 109 -3.53 13.82 11.12
CA VAL A 109 -2.41 12.92 10.92
C VAL A 109 -2.93 11.56 10.51
N ILE A 110 -2.46 11.04 9.38
CA ILE A 110 -2.73 9.68 8.93
C ILE A 110 -1.49 8.84 9.15
N LEU A 111 -1.61 7.82 10.01
CA LEU A 111 -0.57 6.86 10.34
C LEU A 111 -0.85 5.58 9.56
N VAL A 112 0.08 5.18 8.70
CA VAL A 112 -0.05 3.98 7.87
C VAL A 112 0.96 2.96 8.34
N ASP A 113 0.48 1.89 8.97
CA ASP A 113 1.27 0.67 9.18
C ASP A 113 1.41 -0.02 7.82
N MET A 114 2.57 0.13 7.19
CA MET A 114 2.84 -0.37 5.86
C MET A 114 3.00 -1.90 5.83
N ASP A 115 3.24 -2.54 6.97
CA ASP A 115 3.41 -4.00 7.01
C ASP A 115 2.06 -4.68 6.77
N ASN A 116 0.95 -4.04 7.13
CA ASN A 116 -0.41 -4.54 6.92
C ASN A 116 -1.25 -3.74 5.91
N LYS A 117 -0.99 -2.44 5.76
CA LYS A 117 -1.83 -1.50 5.00
C LYS A 117 -1.06 -0.73 3.93
N ALA A 118 0.08 -1.23 3.44
CA ALA A 118 0.88 -0.56 2.39
C ALA A 118 0.07 -0.06 1.18
N PHE A 119 -0.96 -0.78 0.76
CA PHE A 119 -1.79 -0.40 -0.39
C PHE A 119 -2.72 0.78 -0.13
N MET A 120 -2.94 1.14 1.13
CA MET A 120 -3.74 2.32 1.49
C MET A 120 -2.97 3.63 1.29
N LEU A 121 -1.65 3.56 1.14
CA LEU A 121 -0.81 4.74 1.00
C LEU A 121 -1.22 5.62 -0.20
N GLU A 122 -1.64 5.01 -1.31
CA GLU A 122 -2.16 5.71 -2.49
C GLU A 122 -3.46 6.47 -2.17
N ALA A 123 -4.41 5.82 -1.49
CA ALA A 123 -5.65 6.49 -1.07
C ALA A 123 -5.38 7.63 -0.07
N CYS A 124 -4.41 7.45 0.82
CA CYS A 124 -4.00 8.48 1.78
C CYS A 124 -3.38 9.70 1.08
N ALA A 125 -2.54 9.46 0.07
CA ALA A 125 -1.92 10.52 -0.72
C ALA A 125 -2.98 11.33 -1.48
N ALA A 126 -3.88 10.64 -2.19
CA ALA A 126 -4.98 11.28 -2.90
C ALA A 126 -5.88 12.08 -1.96
N TYR A 127 -6.19 11.53 -0.78
CA TYR A 127 -6.95 12.23 0.25
C TYR A 127 -6.24 13.48 0.76
N ALA A 128 -4.94 13.40 1.05
CA ALA A 128 -4.15 14.53 1.54
C ALA A 128 -4.00 15.62 0.47
N ALA A 129 -3.91 15.24 -0.81
CA ALA A 129 -3.75 16.16 -1.93
C ALA A 129 -5.05 16.80 -2.44
N ARG A 130 -6.23 16.36 -1.95
CA ARG A 130 -7.55 16.75 -2.51
C ARG A 130 -7.82 18.26 -2.53
N ASP A 131 -7.27 18.99 -1.56
CA ASP A 131 -7.47 20.42 -1.39
C ASP A 131 -6.30 21.25 -1.97
N GLY A 132 -5.35 20.58 -2.64
CA GLY A 132 -4.10 21.15 -3.11
C GLY A 132 -3.01 21.18 -2.04
N PHE A 133 -1.74 21.26 -2.47
CA PHE A 133 -0.59 21.17 -1.56
C PHE A 133 -0.42 22.39 -0.65
N ASP A 134 -0.81 23.59 -1.10
CA ASP A 134 -0.70 24.83 -0.32
C ASP A 134 -1.71 24.93 0.82
N ALA A 135 -2.85 24.23 0.69
CA ALA A 135 -3.91 24.18 1.69
C ALA A 135 -3.98 22.81 2.40
N CYS A 136 -2.96 21.96 2.18
CA CYS A 136 -2.90 20.65 2.81
C CYS A 136 -2.92 20.81 4.33
N GLY A 137 -3.85 20.12 4.99
CA GLY A 137 -3.93 20.05 6.45
C GLY A 137 -3.62 18.65 6.99
N THR A 138 -3.18 17.75 6.12
CA THR A 138 -3.09 16.31 6.40
C THR A 138 -1.65 15.84 6.30
N LEU A 139 -1.05 15.51 7.44
CA LEU A 139 0.27 14.89 7.51
C LEU A 139 0.13 13.37 7.38
N VAL A 140 0.79 12.76 6.39
CA VAL A 140 0.78 11.31 6.17
C VAL A 140 2.13 10.72 6.59
N LEU A 141 2.09 9.73 7.47
CA LEU A 141 3.28 9.03 7.95
C LEU A 141 3.13 7.54 7.66
N GLY A 142 3.96 7.02 6.78
CA GLY A 142 4.08 5.58 6.53
C GLY A 142 5.18 4.98 7.38
N PHE A 143 4.89 3.88 8.07
CA PHE A 143 5.84 3.14 8.90
C PHE A 143 6.04 1.77 8.28
N CYS A 144 7.26 1.45 7.82
CA CYS A 144 7.53 0.17 7.20
C CYS A 144 8.75 -0.51 7.80
N ALA A 145 8.70 -1.84 7.88
CA ALA A 145 9.94 -2.63 7.81
C ALA A 145 10.51 -2.55 6.38
N THR A 146 11.84 -2.66 6.24
CA THR A 146 12.59 -2.43 4.99
C THR A 146 12.11 -3.26 3.79
N THR A 147 11.33 -4.32 4.03
CA THR A 147 10.85 -5.28 3.04
C THR A 147 9.59 -4.85 2.27
N HIS A 148 8.86 -3.84 2.74
CA HIS A 148 7.58 -3.44 2.12
C HIS A 148 7.77 -2.39 1.03
N ASN A 149 7.70 -2.83 -0.24
CA ASN A 149 7.89 -1.98 -1.42
C ASN A 149 6.75 -2.13 -2.45
N PRO A 150 5.56 -1.56 -2.17
CA PRO A 150 4.42 -1.63 -3.07
C PRO A 150 4.74 -1.00 -4.43
N ARG A 151 4.02 -1.47 -5.44
CA ARG A 151 3.97 -0.84 -6.76
C ARG A 151 2.82 0.17 -6.76
N LEU A 152 3.06 1.35 -7.31
CA LEU A 152 2.15 2.50 -7.29
C LEU A 152 1.83 2.92 -8.72
N SER A 153 0.64 3.48 -8.93
CA SER A 153 0.34 4.17 -10.19
C SER A 153 1.28 5.36 -10.40
N ALA A 154 1.47 5.79 -11.65
CA ALA A 154 2.30 6.96 -11.95
C ALA A 154 1.75 8.24 -11.30
N ALA A 155 0.41 8.38 -11.28
CA ALA A 155 -0.28 9.49 -10.61
C ALA A 155 0.01 9.50 -9.10
N ALA A 156 -0.20 8.36 -8.42
CA ALA A 156 0.08 8.23 -7.00
C ALA A 156 1.55 8.46 -6.65
N ALA A 157 2.47 8.00 -7.49
CA ALA A 157 3.89 8.27 -7.29
C ALA A 157 4.23 9.76 -7.39
N GLY A 158 3.59 10.49 -8.33
CA GLY A 158 3.69 11.95 -8.43
C GLY A 158 3.15 12.66 -7.18
N GLU A 159 1.96 12.28 -6.72
CA GLU A 159 1.33 12.83 -5.51
C GLU A 159 2.17 12.58 -4.26
N LEU A 160 2.66 11.35 -4.06
CA LEU A 160 3.52 11.00 -2.93
C LEU A 160 4.83 11.80 -2.93
N THR A 161 5.44 11.99 -4.11
CA THR A 161 6.66 12.79 -4.24
C THR A 161 6.38 14.25 -3.88
N ALA A 162 5.31 14.83 -4.44
CA ALA A 162 4.91 16.20 -4.15
C ALA A 162 4.58 16.43 -2.66
N LEU A 163 3.86 15.50 -2.01
CA LEU A 163 3.60 15.56 -0.57
C LEU A 163 4.90 15.45 0.24
N SER A 164 5.82 14.57 -0.15
CA SER A 164 7.11 14.41 0.54
C SER A 164 7.93 15.69 0.46
N ASP A 165 8.07 16.25 -0.74
CA ASP A 165 8.81 17.47 -1.03
C ASP A 165 8.22 18.68 -0.28
N ALA A 166 6.88 18.75 -0.19
CA ALA A 166 6.16 19.78 0.55
C ALA A 166 6.14 19.54 2.08
N GLY A 167 6.72 18.45 2.58
CA GLY A 167 6.79 18.17 4.02
C GLY A 167 5.63 17.37 4.61
N TRP A 168 4.59 17.09 3.82
CA TRP A 168 3.33 16.46 4.24
C TRP A 168 3.32 14.94 4.19
N LEU A 169 4.37 14.30 3.67
CA LEU A 169 4.55 12.85 3.70
C LEU A 169 5.92 12.48 4.24
N ARG A 170 5.98 11.49 5.14
CA ARG A 170 7.22 10.80 5.51
C ARG A 170 7.07 9.29 5.44
N LEU A 171 8.13 8.61 4.99
CA LEU A 171 8.24 7.15 5.02
C LEU A 171 9.29 6.74 6.05
N LEU A 172 8.85 6.49 7.26
CA LEU A 172 9.71 6.24 8.41
C LEU A 172 10.03 4.74 8.50
N THR A 173 11.33 4.43 8.48
CA THR A 173 11.83 3.06 8.59
C THR A 173 12.67 2.93 9.85
N PRO A 174 12.50 1.89 10.68
CA PRO A 174 13.38 1.65 11.81
C PRO A 174 14.80 1.33 11.32
N VAL A 175 15.82 1.84 12.01
CA VAL A 175 17.25 1.57 11.69
C VAL A 175 17.60 0.10 11.90
N ARG A 176 16.88 -0.60 12.77
CA ARG A 176 17.04 -2.04 13.04
C ARG A 176 15.74 -2.76 12.76
N ASP A 177 15.83 -3.80 11.94
CA ASP A 177 14.71 -4.64 11.55
C ASP A 177 14.55 -5.79 12.56
N THR A 178 14.01 -5.46 13.73
CA THR A 178 13.62 -6.44 14.76
C THR A 178 12.11 -6.51 14.86
N ALA A 179 11.58 -7.61 15.39
CA ALA A 179 10.15 -7.75 15.66
C ALA A 179 9.62 -6.51 16.42
N ASN A 180 8.50 -5.97 15.96
CA ASN A 180 7.79 -4.82 16.52
C ASN A 180 8.57 -3.48 16.47
N ALA A 181 9.66 -3.39 15.70
CA ALA A 181 10.42 -2.14 15.57
C ALA A 181 9.59 -1.04 14.88
N ALA A 182 8.81 -1.40 13.86
CA ALA A 182 7.90 -0.48 13.19
C ALA A 182 6.83 0.04 14.17
N ASP A 183 6.24 -0.85 14.96
CA ASP A 183 5.22 -0.51 15.96
C ASP A 183 5.75 0.47 17.02
N PHE A 184 6.98 0.22 17.49
CA PHE A 184 7.65 1.12 18.43
C PHE A 184 7.88 2.50 17.82
N VAL A 185 8.41 2.56 16.59
CA VAL A 185 8.66 3.84 15.89
C VAL A 185 7.35 4.59 15.67
N LEU A 186 6.27 3.88 15.30
CA LEU A 186 4.94 4.43 15.15
C LEU A 186 4.45 5.03 16.47
N ALA A 187 4.40 4.23 17.54
CA ALA A 187 3.95 4.69 18.86
C ALA A 187 4.78 5.87 19.39
N PHE A 188 6.11 5.84 19.20
CA PHE A 188 7.00 6.93 19.57
C PHE A 188 6.63 8.24 18.85
N TRP A 189 6.49 8.21 17.52
CA TRP A 189 6.19 9.42 16.76
C TRP A 189 4.78 9.94 17.00
N VAL A 190 3.82 9.05 17.26
CA VAL A 190 2.48 9.46 17.72
C VAL A 190 2.57 10.22 19.03
N GLY A 191 3.27 9.70 20.03
CA GLY A 191 3.45 10.37 21.32
C GLY A 191 4.14 11.73 21.17
N TRP A 192 5.16 11.81 20.31
CA TRP A 192 5.82 13.08 20.00
C TRP A 192 4.86 14.09 19.34
N LEU A 193 4.10 13.67 18.32
CA LEU A 193 3.12 14.53 17.64
C LEU A 193 1.99 14.98 18.56
N HIS A 194 1.52 14.11 19.45
CA HIS A 194 0.52 14.47 20.46
C HIS A 194 0.98 15.66 21.31
N GLY A 195 2.27 15.77 21.64
CA GLY A 195 2.81 16.91 22.40
C GLY A 195 3.01 18.18 21.58
N GLN A 196 3.11 18.07 20.25
CA GLN A 196 3.43 19.20 19.35
C GLN A 196 2.19 19.78 18.66
N LEU A 197 1.17 18.95 18.39
CA LEU A 197 0.03 19.34 17.57
C LEU A 197 -1.10 20.00 18.38
N PRO A 198 -1.83 20.96 17.79
CA PRO A 198 -2.98 21.60 18.43
C PRO A 198 -4.01 20.58 18.92
N PRO A 199 -4.76 20.84 20.02
CA PRO A 199 -5.75 19.91 20.58
C PRO A 199 -6.77 19.38 19.57
N GLY A 200 -7.20 20.21 18.62
CA GLY A 200 -8.17 19.86 17.57
C GLY A 200 -7.61 19.06 16.40
N ALA A 201 -6.32 18.72 16.38
CA ALA A 201 -5.75 17.84 15.35
C ALA A 201 -6.25 16.40 15.55
N ARG A 202 -6.79 15.81 14.48
CA ARG A 202 -7.30 14.43 14.45
C ARG A 202 -6.20 13.43 14.09
N PHE A 203 -6.30 12.21 14.61
CA PHE A 203 -5.42 11.10 14.27
C PHE A 203 -6.22 9.95 13.61
N ALA A 204 -5.70 9.41 12.52
CA ALA A 204 -6.23 8.22 11.88
C ALA A 204 -5.15 7.14 11.81
N LEU A 205 -5.43 5.95 12.33
CA LEU A 205 -4.53 4.79 12.23
C LEU A 205 -5.06 3.81 11.18
N LEU A 206 -4.22 3.46 10.22
CA LEU A 206 -4.45 2.36 9.29
C LEU A 206 -3.52 1.20 9.66
N SER A 207 -4.04 0.26 10.44
CA SER A 207 -3.38 -1.01 10.78
C SER A 207 -4.40 -2.14 10.91
N THR A 208 -3.96 -3.40 10.86
CA THR A 208 -4.77 -4.53 11.34
C THR A 208 -4.30 -5.09 12.67
N ASP A 209 -3.25 -4.52 13.26
CA ASP A 209 -2.75 -4.93 14.56
C ASP A 209 -3.58 -4.33 15.69
N ILE A 210 -4.23 -5.20 16.45
CA ILE A 210 -5.05 -4.87 17.62
C ILE A 210 -4.22 -4.24 18.75
N HIS A 211 -2.93 -4.56 18.83
CA HIS A 211 -2.05 -4.02 19.87
C HIS A 211 -1.67 -2.57 19.58
N LEU A 212 -1.40 -2.26 18.30
CA LEU A 212 -1.24 -0.88 17.85
C LEU A 212 -2.50 -0.06 18.07
N ASP A 213 -3.68 -0.64 17.79
CA ASP A 213 -4.96 0.02 18.03
C ASP A 213 -5.11 0.46 19.49
N ALA A 214 -4.93 -0.48 20.42
CA ALA A 214 -5.00 -0.17 21.86
C ALA A 214 -3.90 0.81 22.32
N THR A 215 -2.68 0.69 21.78
CA THR A 215 -1.55 1.53 22.21
C THR A 215 -1.66 2.96 21.69
N VAL A 216 -2.24 3.14 20.50
CA VAL A 216 -2.30 4.43 19.80
C VAL A 216 -3.67 5.07 19.95
N ILE A 217 -4.72 4.38 19.51
CA ILE A 217 -6.08 4.94 19.44
C ILE A 217 -6.66 5.08 20.84
N ASP A 218 -6.70 4.01 21.64
CA ASP A 218 -7.29 4.08 22.99
C ASP A 218 -6.53 5.08 23.86
N LEU A 219 -5.20 5.13 23.75
CA LEU A 219 -4.37 6.08 24.48
C LEU A 219 -4.70 7.52 24.06
N LEU A 220 -4.71 7.85 22.76
CA LEU A 220 -5.05 9.18 22.28
C LEU A 220 -6.45 9.61 22.72
N CYS A 221 -7.44 8.72 22.58
CA CYS A 221 -8.81 8.94 23.03
C CYS A 221 -8.87 9.21 24.56
N SER A 222 -8.13 8.44 25.37
CA SER A 222 -8.05 8.66 26.83
C SER A 222 -7.48 10.03 27.20
N GLN A 223 -6.64 10.61 26.33
CA GLN A 223 -6.07 11.94 26.47
C GLN A 223 -6.95 13.04 25.81
N GLY A 224 -8.19 12.71 25.43
CA GLY A 224 -9.14 13.66 24.85
C GLY A 224 -8.85 14.06 23.40
N ARG A 225 -8.05 13.28 22.66
CA ARG A 225 -7.82 13.49 21.22
C ARG A 225 -8.91 12.83 20.39
N ASP A 226 -9.21 13.43 19.23
CA ASP A 226 -9.99 12.78 18.18
C ASP A 226 -9.09 11.78 17.45
N ALA A 227 -9.33 10.49 17.67
CA ALA A 227 -8.55 9.41 17.07
C ALA A 227 -9.45 8.27 16.60
N VAL A 228 -9.15 7.71 15.42
CA VAL A 228 -9.94 6.64 14.81
C VAL A 228 -9.07 5.59 14.11
N SER A 229 -9.50 4.34 14.18
CA SER A 229 -8.89 3.23 13.47
C SER A 229 -9.64 2.92 12.18
N ASN A 230 -8.89 2.69 11.10
CA ASN A 230 -9.38 2.24 9.80
C ASN A 230 -10.65 3.00 9.32
N PRO A 231 -10.63 4.34 9.29
CA PRO A 231 -11.82 5.11 9.02
C PRO A 231 -12.37 4.87 7.61
N ASP A 232 -13.70 4.87 7.51
CA ASP A 232 -14.41 4.54 6.27
C ASP A 232 -14.14 5.54 5.13
N TRP A 233 -13.84 6.79 5.45
CA TRP A 233 -13.54 7.84 4.45
C TRP A 233 -12.18 7.70 3.76
N LEU A 234 -11.31 6.79 4.23
CA LEU A 234 -10.06 6.44 3.55
C LEU A 234 -10.17 5.14 2.74
N ARG A 235 -11.35 4.51 2.69
CA ARG A 235 -11.54 3.30 1.88
C ARG A 235 -11.47 3.65 0.39
N PRO A 236 -10.72 2.89 -0.43
CA PRO A 236 -10.75 3.04 -1.88
C PRO A 236 -12.18 2.86 -2.38
N SER A 237 -12.66 3.78 -3.22
CA SER A 237 -13.92 3.61 -3.96
C SER A 237 -13.79 2.36 -4.84
N LEU A 238 -14.63 1.37 -4.60
CA LEU A 238 -14.69 0.11 -5.36
C LEU A 238 -15.20 0.33 -6.79
#